data_AF-M6FKQ0-F1
#
_entry.id   AF-M6FKQ0-F1
#
_cell.length_a   1.000
_cell.length_b   1.000
_cell.length_c   1.000
_cell.angle_alpha   90.00
_cell.angle_beta   90.00
_cell.angle_gamma   90.00
#
_symmetry.space_group_name_H-M   'P 1'
#
loop_
_entity.id
_entity.type
_entity.pdbx_description
1 polymer ?
#
loop_
_entity_poly.entity_id
_entity_poly.type
_entity_poly.pdbx_seq_one_letter_code
_entity_poly.pdbx_strand_id
1 'polypeptide(L)'
;MYKKLGIFLMFLGSWWTILKAEDLDNFNISEGDIIFHESNSEQSKAIRLATLSPYTHAGIIFKYGNEYKVLEAVEPVKLTPLSAFIKRGHYVIKRLKNRDNILSQSKLSEMKRYGESFLGKHYDIYFGWSDDRIYCTELIWKLYNKVTGKRLGELKTLKDFNLSSMQVQSLMKKRYGNKIPYSEPVISPVDMFESAELETILSAN
;
A
#
# COMPACT_ATOMS: atom_id res chain seq x y z
N MET A 1 -29.10 34.60 -50.89
CA MET A 1 -29.08 33.12 -50.77
C MET A 1 -27.83 32.71 -50.01
N TYR A 2 -27.91 32.53 -48.69
CA TYR A 2 -26.79 32.00 -47.89
C TYR A 2 -27.26 30.70 -47.21
N LYS A 3 -26.67 29.58 -47.63
CA LYS A 3 -26.84 28.26 -47.00
C LYS A 3 -26.07 28.25 -45.68
N LYS A 4 -26.74 28.03 -44.54
CA LYS A 4 -26.09 27.60 -43.30
C LYS A 4 -26.32 26.11 -43.13
N LEU A 5 -25.23 25.34 -43.30
CA LEU A 5 -25.15 23.91 -43.06
C LEU A 5 -24.92 23.73 -41.55
N GLY A 6 -25.92 23.24 -40.82
CA GLY A 6 -25.80 22.90 -39.41
C GLY A 6 -25.09 21.56 -39.25
N ILE A 7 -23.89 21.59 -38.67
CA ILE A 7 -23.15 20.39 -38.28
C ILE A 7 -23.76 19.87 -36.97
N PHE A 8 -24.35 18.69 -37.02
CA PHE A 8 -24.86 17.97 -35.86
C PHE A 8 -23.69 17.19 -35.24
N LEU A 9 -23.11 17.71 -34.16
CA LEU A 9 -22.09 17.02 -33.37
C LEU A 9 -22.78 15.98 -32.47
N MET A 10 -22.68 14.70 -32.84
CA MET A 10 -23.00 13.59 -31.95
C MET A 10 -21.96 13.52 -30.83
N PHE A 11 -22.37 13.91 -29.62
CA PHE A 11 -21.64 13.56 -28.41
C PHE A 11 -21.78 12.05 -28.15
N LEU A 12 -20.75 11.29 -28.52
CA LEU A 12 -20.56 9.94 -28.02
C LEU A 12 -20.15 10.05 -26.55
N GLY A 13 -21.14 9.98 -25.67
CA GLY A 13 -20.92 9.84 -24.23
C GLY A 13 -20.10 8.57 -23.97
N SER A 14 -18.86 8.74 -23.55
CA SER A 14 -18.04 7.64 -23.05
C SER A 14 -18.62 7.20 -21.72
N TRP A 15 -19.22 6.01 -21.71
CA TRP A 15 -19.76 5.37 -20.53
C TRP A 15 -18.60 4.95 -19.63
N TRP A 16 -18.14 5.85 -18.77
CA TRP A 16 -17.27 5.49 -17.66
C TRP A 16 -18.14 4.78 -16.62
N THR A 17 -18.04 3.45 -16.53
CA THR A 17 -18.61 2.71 -15.41
C THR A 17 -17.89 3.12 -14.14
N ILE A 18 -18.50 4.02 -13.38
CA ILE A 18 -18.10 4.33 -12.02
C ILE A 18 -18.44 3.09 -11.20
N LEU A 19 -17.42 2.32 -10.79
CA LEU A 19 -17.53 1.36 -9.68
C LEU A 19 -18.23 2.07 -8.51
N LYS A 20 -19.44 1.63 -8.18
CA LYS A 20 -20.28 2.24 -7.14
C LYS A 20 -19.84 1.73 -5.77
N ALA A 21 -20.09 2.53 -4.73
CA ALA A 21 -19.84 2.13 -3.35
C ALA A 21 -20.54 0.80 -2.96
N GLU A 22 -21.67 0.47 -3.61
CA GLU A 22 -22.38 -0.81 -3.45
C GLU A 22 -21.52 -2.04 -3.79
N ASP A 23 -20.55 -1.93 -4.70
CA ASP A 23 -19.67 -3.06 -5.04
C ASP A 23 -18.65 -3.33 -3.92
N LEU A 24 -18.29 -2.32 -3.10
CA LEU A 24 -17.36 -2.46 -1.99
C LEU A 24 -17.98 -3.15 -0.77
N ASP A 25 -19.29 -3.00 -0.55
CA ASP A 25 -20.00 -3.67 0.54
C ASP A 25 -20.08 -5.20 0.34
N ASN A 26 -19.98 -5.68 -0.90
CA ASN A 26 -19.96 -7.11 -1.21
C ASN A 26 -18.64 -7.82 -0.86
N PHE A 27 -17.53 -7.11 -0.64
CA PHE A 27 -16.21 -7.71 -0.50
C PHE A 27 -15.83 -8.12 0.94
N ASN A 28 -16.77 -8.10 1.89
CA ASN A 28 -16.52 -8.42 3.31
C ASN A 28 -15.27 -7.71 3.86
N ILE A 29 -15.09 -6.42 3.53
CA ILE A 29 -13.93 -5.62 3.97
C ILE A 29 -14.11 -5.23 5.44
N SER A 30 -13.03 -5.27 6.20
CA SER A 30 -12.98 -4.89 7.61
C SER A 30 -11.86 -3.91 7.90
N GLU A 31 -12.03 -3.08 8.94
CA GLU A 31 -10.95 -2.23 9.40
C GLU A 31 -9.74 -3.06 9.86
N GLY A 32 -8.54 -2.58 9.57
CA GLY A 32 -7.30 -3.31 9.80
C GLY A 32 -6.89 -4.23 8.64
N ASP A 33 -7.77 -4.50 7.67
CA ASP A 33 -7.38 -5.25 6.47
C ASP A 33 -6.22 -4.54 5.74
N ILE A 34 -5.32 -5.33 5.19
CA ILE A 34 -4.14 -4.87 4.48
C ILE A 34 -4.37 -5.09 2.99
N ILE A 35 -4.19 -4.03 2.21
CA ILE A 35 -4.33 -4.08 0.76
C ILE A 35 -2.95 -3.95 0.11
N PHE A 36 -2.57 -4.96 -0.68
CA PHE A 36 -1.34 -5.01 -1.47
C PHE A 36 -1.65 -4.62 -2.90
N HIS A 37 -0.68 -4.00 -3.57
CA HIS A 37 -0.84 -3.52 -4.94
C HIS A 37 0.43 -3.70 -5.78
N GLU A 38 0.22 -3.94 -7.07
CA GLU A 38 1.26 -3.97 -8.10
C GLU A 38 1.43 -2.59 -8.75
N SER A 39 2.25 -1.73 -8.13
CA SER A 39 2.55 -0.41 -8.69
C SER A 39 3.32 -0.53 -10.00
N ASN A 40 3.04 0.38 -10.94
CA ASN A 40 3.78 0.54 -12.20
C ASN A 40 4.77 1.72 -12.21
N SER A 41 5.09 2.29 -11.04
CA SER A 41 6.08 3.37 -10.95
C SER A 41 7.51 2.94 -11.32
N GLU A 42 8.40 3.88 -11.63
CA GLU A 42 9.81 3.54 -11.92
C GLU A 42 10.51 2.87 -10.72
N GLN A 43 10.16 3.27 -9.50
CA GLN A 43 10.70 2.63 -8.29
C GLN A 43 10.20 1.19 -8.13
N SER A 44 8.98 0.90 -8.58
CA SER A 44 8.39 -0.43 -8.44
C SER A 44 9.16 -1.49 -9.23
N LYS A 45 9.75 -1.13 -10.39
CA LYS A 45 10.60 -2.05 -11.16
C LYS A 45 11.79 -2.56 -10.34
N ALA A 46 12.50 -1.66 -9.67
CA ALA A 46 13.64 -2.04 -8.83
C ALA A 46 13.20 -2.82 -7.59
N ILE A 47 12.06 -2.46 -6.98
CA ILE A 47 11.50 -3.20 -5.86
C ILE A 47 11.17 -4.64 -6.29
N ARG A 48 10.45 -4.85 -7.40
CA ARG A 48 10.14 -6.20 -7.92
C ARG A 48 11.40 -7.05 -8.13
N LEU A 49 12.46 -6.45 -8.68
CA LEU A 49 13.72 -7.15 -8.92
C LEU A 49 14.43 -7.49 -7.61
N ALA A 50 14.42 -6.58 -6.63
CA ALA A 50 15.05 -6.79 -5.33
C ALA A 50 14.31 -7.80 -4.46
N THR A 51 12.97 -7.81 -4.52
CA THR A 51 12.11 -8.65 -3.66
C THR A 51 11.63 -9.93 -4.37
N LEU A 52 11.89 -10.07 -5.67
CA LEU A 52 11.42 -11.18 -6.50
C LEU A 52 9.90 -11.39 -6.41
N SER A 53 9.15 -10.28 -6.36
CA SER A 53 7.71 -10.29 -6.13
C SER A 53 7.00 -9.24 -6.98
N PRO A 54 5.75 -9.47 -7.42
CA PRO A 54 4.97 -8.44 -8.10
C PRO A 54 4.51 -7.31 -7.18
N TYR A 55 4.33 -7.59 -5.88
CA TYR A 55 3.84 -6.62 -4.91
C TYR A 55 4.91 -5.58 -4.58
N THR A 56 4.55 -4.32 -4.76
CA THR A 56 5.48 -3.19 -4.63
C THR A 56 4.94 -2.07 -3.76
N HIS A 57 3.69 -2.15 -3.37
CA HIS A 57 3.04 -1.20 -2.48
C HIS A 57 2.01 -1.89 -1.59
N ALA A 58 1.76 -1.31 -0.42
CA ALA A 58 0.74 -1.76 0.50
C ALA A 58 0.15 -0.58 1.29
N GLY A 59 -1.07 -0.76 1.81
CA GLY A 59 -1.71 0.14 2.76
C GLY A 59 -2.63 -0.62 3.71
N ILE A 60 -3.15 0.07 4.72
CA ILE A 60 -4.10 -0.49 5.70
C ILE A 60 -5.45 0.21 5.59
N ILE A 61 -6.54 -0.55 5.62
CA ILE A 61 -7.91 -0.07 5.42
C ILE A 61 -8.53 0.30 6.76
N PHE A 62 -9.11 1.50 6.84
CA PHE A 62 -9.92 1.96 7.97
C PHE A 62 -11.21 2.59 7.49
N LYS A 63 -12.22 2.60 8.35
CA LYS A 63 -13.53 3.20 8.07
C LYS A 63 -13.57 4.61 8.66
N TYR A 64 -13.98 5.58 7.84
CA TYR A 64 -14.16 6.98 8.22
C TYR A 64 -15.59 7.40 7.88
N GLY A 65 -16.47 7.42 8.89
CA GLY A 65 -17.91 7.54 8.67
C GLY A 65 -18.41 6.35 7.84
N ASN A 66 -18.95 6.62 6.66
CA ASN A 66 -19.47 5.60 5.76
C ASN A 66 -18.46 5.16 4.68
N GLU A 67 -17.23 5.69 4.67
CA GLU A 67 -16.24 5.41 3.63
C GLU A 67 -15.05 4.61 4.15
N TYR A 68 -14.66 3.58 3.41
CA TYR A 68 -13.35 2.94 3.59
C TYR A 68 -12.24 3.74 2.93
N LYS A 69 -11.15 3.96 3.66
CA LYS A 69 -9.95 4.65 3.18
C LYS A 69 -8.72 3.81 3.49
N VAL A 70 -7.76 3.84 2.58
CA VAL A 70 -6.45 3.23 2.72
C VAL A 70 -5.51 4.28 3.29
N LEU A 71 -4.97 4.03 4.48
CA LEU A 71 -3.81 4.74 5.00
C LEU A 71 -2.56 4.16 4.33
N GLU A 72 -1.83 4.99 3.58
CA GLU A 72 -0.67 4.56 2.80
C GLU A 72 0.44 5.61 2.80
N ALA A 73 1.69 5.16 2.68
CA ALA A 73 2.85 6.01 2.45
C ALA A 73 3.19 6.04 0.95
N VAL A 74 2.94 7.17 0.27
CA VAL A 74 3.17 7.34 -1.19
C VAL A 74 3.77 8.70 -1.57
N GLU A 75 4.33 9.41 -0.59
CA GLU A 75 4.79 10.79 -0.65
C GLU A 75 3.65 11.83 -0.77
N PRO A 76 3.19 12.42 0.35
CA PRO A 76 3.44 12.00 1.74
C PRO A 76 2.53 10.82 2.15
N VAL A 77 2.58 10.43 3.43
CA VAL A 77 1.55 9.58 4.04
C VAL A 77 0.19 10.26 3.98
N LYS A 78 -0.82 9.54 3.50
CA LYS A 78 -2.18 10.09 3.30
C LYS A 78 -3.26 9.03 3.45
N LEU A 79 -4.50 9.50 3.50
CA LEU A 79 -5.70 8.68 3.35
C LEU A 79 -6.18 8.76 1.90
N THR A 80 -6.27 7.60 1.25
CA THR A 80 -6.82 7.47 -0.10
C THR A 80 -8.16 6.75 -0.04
N PRO A 81 -9.24 7.23 -0.67
CA PRO A 81 -10.49 6.47 -0.77
C PRO A 81 -10.23 5.07 -1.34
N LEU A 82 -10.78 4.02 -0.73
CA LEU A 82 -10.55 2.65 -1.18
C LEU A 82 -10.91 2.46 -2.65
N SER A 83 -12.03 3.07 -3.09
CA SER A 83 -12.47 3.10 -4.48
C SER A 83 -11.47 3.75 -5.44
N ALA A 84 -10.64 4.69 -4.98
CA ALA A 84 -9.58 5.30 -5.76
C ALA A 84 -8.29 4.46 -5.74
N PHE A 85 -8.02 3.74 -4.64
CA PHE A 85 -6.88 2.84 -4.53
C PHE A 85 -7.02 1.65 -5.48
N ILE A 86 -8.17 0.96 -5.48
CA ILE A 86 -8.39 -0.24 -6.30
C ILE A 86 -8.35 0.05 -7.81
N LYS A 87 -8.66 1.29 -8.22
CA LYS A 87 -8.56 1.71 -9.63
C LYS A 87 -7.14 1.76 -10.17
N ARG A 88 -6.12 1.59 -9.32
CA ARG A 88 -4.71 1.61 -9.74
C ARG A 88 -4.29 0.32 -10.44
N GLY A 89 -5.11 -0.74 -10.37
CA GLY A 89 -4.83 -2.05 -10.93
C GLY A 89 -4.76 -3.12 -9.83
N HIS A 90 -4.18 -4.28 -10.19
CA HIS A 90 -4.26 -5.50 -9.39
C HIS A 90 -3.96 -5.28 -7.90
N TYR A 91 -4.82 -5.85 -7.06
CA TYR A 91 -4.75 -5.76 -5.62
C TYR A 91 -5.16 -7.07 -4.94
N VAL A 92 -4.60 -7.26 -3.75
CA VAL A 92 -4.96 -8.38 -2.86
C VAL A 92 -5.23 -7.83 -1.48
N ILE A 93 -6.36 -8.21 -0.88
CA ILE A 93 -6.69 -7.88 0.49
C ILE A 93 -6.39 -9.09 1.38
N LYS A 94 -5.60 -8.84 2.42
CA LYS A 94 -5.31 -9.79 3.49
C LYS A 94 -5.80 -9.29 4.83
N ARG A 95 -6.12 -10.23 5.72
CA ARG A 95 -6.62 -9.98 7.06
C ARG A 95 -5.76 -10.69 8.09
N LEU A 96 -5.62 -10.10 9.27
CA LEU A 96 -5.03 -10.77 10.43
C LEU A 96 -5.91 -11.97 10.83
N LYS A 97 -5.33 -13.17 10.93
CA LYS A 97 -6.03 -14.35 11.45
C LYS A 97 -6.53 -14.10 12.87
N ASN A 98 -7.73 -14.58 13.17
CA ASN A 98 -8.42 -14.30 14.45
C ASN A 98 -8.60 -12.80 14.73
N ARG A 99 -8.77 -12.00 13.67
CA ARG A 99 -8.93 -10.53 13.73
C ARG A 99 -9.83 -10.09 14.87
N ASP A 100 -11.04 -10.62 14.95
CA ASP A 100 -12.07 -10.10 15.87
C ASP A 100 -11.75 -10.36 17.35
N ASN A 101 -10.93 -11.38 17.63
CA ASN A 101 -10.40 -11.63 18.97
C ASN A 101 -9.20 -10.74 19.32
N ILE A 102 -8.46 -10.28 18.32
CA ILE A 102 -7.21 -9.53 18.51
C ILE A 102 -7.44 -8.02 18.42
N LEU A 103 -8.22 -7.56 17.44
CA LEU A 103 -8.52 -6.18 17.09
C LEU A 103 -9.92 -5.79 17.59
N SER A 104 -10.04 -5.60 18.91
CA SER A 104 -11.20 -4.95 19.51
C SER A 104 -11.40 -3.54 18.93
N GLN A 105 -12.61 -2.99 19.10
CA GLN A 105 -12.89 -1.61 18.67
C GLN A 105 -11.94 -0.58 19.29
N SER A 106 -11.52 -0.79 20.55
CA SER A 106 -10.53 0.06 21.22
C SER A 106 -9.16 0.00 20.53
N LYS A 107 -8.67 -1.19 20.18
CA LYS A 107 -7.42 -1.37 19.44
C LYS A 107 -7.48 -0.81 18.03
N LEU A 108 -8.60 -0.98 17.32
CA LEU A 108 -8.80 -0.35 16.01
C LEU A 108 -8.74 1.17 16.12
N SER A 109 -9.38 1.75 17.13
CA SER A 109 -9.36 3.20 17.38
C SER A 109 -7.95 3.69 17.72
N GLU A 110 -7.20 2.93 18.53
CA GLU A 110 -5.81 3.23 18.85
C GLU A 110 -4.90 3.14 17.62
N MET A 111 -5.04 2.07 16.82
CA MET A 111 -4.28 1.85 15.59
C MET A 111 -4.54 2.97 14.59
N LYS A 112 -5.81 3.35 14.44
CA LYS A 112 -6.22 4.46 13.57
C LYS A 112 -5.60 5.78 14.02
N ARG A 113 -5.71 6.14 15.31
CA ARG A 113 -5.10 7.36 15.88
C ARG A 113 -3.57 7.36 15.72
N TYR A 114 -2.92 6.21 15.93
CA TYR A 114 -1.49 6.11 15.73
C TYR A 114 -1.12 6.27 14.24
N GLY A 115 -1.88 5.65 13.33
CA GLY A 115 -1.71 5.81 11.89
C GLY A 115 -1.90 7.26 11.42
N GLU A 116 -2.91 7.95 11.95
CA GLU A 116 -3.19 9.36 11.68
C GLU A 116 -2.03 10.27 12.11
N SER A 117 -1.26 9.91 13.14
CA SER A 117 -0.08 10.68 13.56
C SER A 117 1.05 10.69 12.52
N PHE A 118 1.01 9.78 11.52
CA PHE A 118 1.96 9.77 10.40
C PHE A 118 1.50 10.62 9.22
N LEU A 119 0.26 11.12 9.18
CA LEU A 119 -0.24 11.89 8.05
C LEU A 119 0.67 13.09 7.74
N GLY A 120 0.99 13.27 6.46
CA GLY A 120 1.93 14.31 6.01
C GLY A 120 3.41 13.95 6.15
N LYS A 121 3.78 12.84 6.81
CA LYS A 121 5.17 12.38 6.86
C LYS A 121 5.68 12.01 5.46
N HIS A 122 6.89 12.44 5.14
CA HIS A 122 7.55 12.14 3.86
C HIS A 122 7.86 10.65 3.72
N TYR A 123 7.79 10.16 2.49
CA TYR A 123 8.09 8.78 2.15
C TYR A 123 9.58 8.49 2.34
N ASP A 124 9.89 7.34 2.96
CA ASP A 124 11.29 6.94 3.11
C ASP A 124 11.82 6.23 1.87
N ILE A 125 12.42 7.00 0.96
CA ILE A 125 13.13 6.42 -0.19
C ILE A 125 14.39 5.65 0.21
N TYR A 126 14.90 5.82 1.44
CA TYR A 126 16.08 5.13 1.95
C TYR A 126 15.74 3.85 2.70
N PHE A 127 14.46 3.51 2.83
CA PHE A 127 14.01 2.30 3.54
C PHE A 127 14.68 2.13 4.91
N GLY A 128 14.90 3.24 5.63
CA GLY A 128 15.43 3.22 6.97
C GLY A 128 14.36 2.85 7.98
N TRP A 129 14.77 2.40 9.17
CA TRP A 129 13.86 1.99 10.24
C TRP A 129 13.64 3.05 11.32
N SER A 130 14.25 4.24 11.14
CA SER A 130 14.04 5.42 11.98
C SER A 130 12.59 5.93 11.93
N ASP A 131 12.24 6.90 12.77
CA ASP A 131 10.90 7.51 12.74
C ASP A 131 10.84 8.82 11.93
N ASP A 132 11.91 9.26 11.28
CA ASP A 132 11.94 10.56 10.58
C ASP A 132 11.11 10.56 9.29
N ARG A 133 11.13 9.43 8.57
CA ARG A 133 10.35 9.15 7.36
C ARG A 133 9.71 7.79 7.50
N ILE A 134 8.82 7.42 6.58
CA ILE A 134 8.20 6.10 6.62
C ILE A 134 7.88 5.58 5.23
N TYR A 135 8.07 4.28 5.00
CA TYR A 135 7.62 3.62 3.76
C TYR A 135 6.40 2.72 4.00
N CYS A 136 5.83 2.21 2.90
CA CYS A 136 4.47 1.64 2.89
C CYS A 136 4.26 0.47 3.86
N THR A 137 5.16 -0.51 3.86
CA THR A 137 5.08 -1.70 4.72
C THR A 137 5.60 -1.47 6.12
N GLU A 138 6.56 -0.56 6.31
CA GLU A 138 7.00 -0.11 7.64
C GLU A 138 5.84 0.50 8.42
N LEU A 139 5.04 1.37 7.78
CA LEU A 139 3.85 1.96 8.38
C LEU A 139 2.91 0.89 8.94
N ILE A 140 2.56 -0.10 8.13
CA ILE A 140 1.65 -1.18 8.52
C ILE A 140 2.28 -2.04 9.62
N TRP A 141 3.56 -2.38 9.50
CA TRP A 141 4.27 -3.20 10.48
C TRP A 141 4.33 -2.50 11.84
N LYS A 142 4.68 -1.20 11.87
CA LYS A 142 4.73 -0.40 13.10
C LYS A 142 3.34 -0.26 13.74
N LEU A 143 2.28 -0.09 12.94
CA LEU A 143 0.90 -0.04 13.44
C LEU A 143 0.49 -1.32 14.16
N TYR A 144 0.67 -2.47 13.50
CA TYR A 144 0.32 -3.76 14.06
C TYR A 144 1.16 -4.11 15.28
N ASN A 145 2.48 -3.92 15.20
CA ASN A 145 3.36 -4.25 16.31
C ASN A 145 3.04 -3.38 17.54
N LYS A 146 2.84 -2.08 17.38
CA LYS A 146 2.53 -1.20 18.52
C LYS A 146 1.24 -1.57 19.24
N VAL A 147 0.18 -1.86 18.50
CA VAL A 147 -1.18 -2.05 19.07
C VAL A 147 -1.44 -3.49 19.52
N THR A 148 -0.77 -4.45 18.89
CA THR A 148 -1.06 -5.88 19.11
C THR A 148 0.14 -6.71 19.52
N GLY A 149 1.36 -6.19 19.40
CA GLY A 149 2.60 -6.96 19.53
C GLY A 149 2.86 -7.93 18.37
N LYS A 150 1.97 -7.98 17.35
CA LYS A 150 2.13 -8.87 16.20
C LYS A 150 3.11 -8.29 15.19
N ARG A 151 4.02 -9.14 14.74
CA ARG A 151 4.95 -8.86 13.64
C ARG A 151 4.35 -9.46 12.37
N LEU A 152 4.03 -8.63 11.39
CA LEU A 152 3.47 -9.08 10.12
C LEU A 152 4.59 -9.34 9.12
N GLY A 153 5.21 -10.50 9.25
CA GLY A 153 6.41 -10.87 8.51
C GLY A 153 7.69 -10.56 9.29
N GLU A 154 8.74 -11.30 8.92
CA GLU A 154 10.06 -11.16 9.52
C GLU A 154 10.83 -10.01 8.87
N LEU A 155 11.54 -9.23 9.69
CA LEU A 155 12.46 -8.22 9.19
C LEU A 155 13.67 -8.90 8.59
N LYS A 156 14.01 -8.51 7.37
CA LYS A 156 15.26 -8.87 6.71
C LYS A 156 16.21 -7.68 6.76
N THR A 157 17.50 -7.92 6.53
CA THR A 157 18.45 -6.83 6.31
C THR A 157 18.50 -6.47 4.83
N LEU A 158 18.87 -5.22 4.51
CA LEU A 158 18.95 -4.76 3.13
C LEU A 158 19.81 -5.65 2.22
N LYS A 159 20.87 -6.27 2.76
CA LYS A 159 21.73 -7.23 2.03
C LYS A 159 21.06 -8.57 1.70
N ASP A 160 19.96 -8.92 2.37
CA ASP A 160 19.27 -10.20 2.17
C ASP A 160 18.37 -10.18 0.93
N PHE A 161 18.13 -8.99 0.35
CA PHE A 161 17.40 -8.83 -0.92
C PHE A 161 18.30 -9.07 -2.13
N ASN A 162 17.68 -9.28 -3.30
CA ASN A 162 18.41 -9.48 -4.55
C ASN A 162 19.00 -8.18 -5.10
N LEU A 163 20.25 -7.90 -4.77
CA LEU A 163 20.97 -6.69 -5.21
C LEU A 163 21.75 -6.88 -6.52
N SER A 164 21.59 -8.00 -7.23
CA SER A 164 22.44 -8.37 -8.37
C SER A 164 22.15 -7.59 -9.66
N SER A 165 20.92 -7.12 -9.86
CA SER A 165 20.54 -6.44 -11.10
C SER A 165 21.12 -5.02 -11.20
N MET A 166 21.50 -4.61 -12.42
CA MET A 166 22.01 -3.25 -12.68
C MET A 166 21.01 -2.16 -12.28
N GLN A 167 19.71 -2.42 -12.44
CA GLN A 167 18.64 -1.50 -12.06
C GLN A 167 18.59 -1.30 -10.55
N VAL A 168 18.70 -2.38 -9.76
CA VAL A 168 18.75 -2.30 -8.29
C VAL A 168 20.03 -1.59 -7.86
N GLN A 169 21.19 -1.96 -8.40
CA GLN A 169 22.46 -1.31 -8.06
C GLN A 169 22.47 0.19 -8.38
N SER A 170 21.91 0.59 -9.52
CA SER A 170 21.77 1.99 -9.89
C SER A 170 20.87 2.76 -8.92
N LEU A 171 19.74 2.17 -8.51
CA LEU A 171 18.85 2.78 -7.52
C LEU A 171 19.53 2.89 -6.15
N MET A 172 20.24 1.85 -5.72
CA MET A 172 21.01 1.85 -4.47
C MET A 172 22.09 2.94 -4.48
N LYS A 173 22.82 3.07 -5.59
CA LYS A 173 23.83 4.12 -5.75
C LYS A 173 23.21 5.51 -5.74
N LYS A 174 22.06 5.70 -6.41
CA LYS A 174 21.33 6.98 -6.44
C LYS A 174 20.85 7.39 -5.04
N ARG A 175 20.43 6.43 -4.22
CA ARG A 175 19.92 6.69 -2.87
C ARG A 175 21.05 6.84 -1.86
N TYR A 176 21.94 5.87 -1.76
CA TYR A 176 22.91 5.77 -0.66
C TYR A 176 24.34 6.20 -1.04
N GLY A 177 24.60 6.48 -2.32
CA GLY A 177 25.96 6.76 -2.79
C GLY A 177 26.90 5.60 -2.48
N ASN A 178 28.00 5.89 -1.76
CA ASN A 178 28.99 4.89 -1.34
C ASN A 178 28.68 4.25 0.03
N LYS A 179 27.66 4.72 0.75
CA LYS A 179 27.38 4.32 2.14
C LYS A 179 26.07 3.54 2.20
N ILE A 180 26.06 2.35 1.60
CA ILE A 180 24.89 1.47 1.60
C ILE A 180 24.72 0.83 3.00
N PRO A 181 23.56 1.00 3.66
CA PRO A 181 23.33 0.46 4.99
C PRO A 181 22.88 -1.00 4.90
N TYR A 182 23.80 -1.91 4.58
CA TYR A 182 23.49 -3.33 4.35
C TYR A 182 22.80 -4.03 5.52
N SER A 183 23.01 -3.55 6.75
CA SER A 183 22.40 -4.08 7.97
C SER A 183 21.07 -3.43 8.34
N GLU A 184 20.57 -2.47 7.56
CA GLU A 184 19.29 -1.80 7.82
C GLU A 184 18.16 -2.83 7.81
N PRO A 185 17.34 -2.92 8.87
CA PRO A 185 16.18 -3.79 8.88
C PRO A 185 15.09 -3.23 7.96
N VAL A 186 14.53 -4.11 7.14
CA VAL A 186 13.54 -3.79 6.11
C VAL A 186 12.45 -4.87 6.12
N ILE A 187 11.20 -4.44 6.01
CA ILE A 187 10.06 -5.32 5.72
C ILE A 187 9.58 -5.05 4.30
N SER A 188 9.70 -6.01 3.39
CA SER A 188 9.19 -5.83 2.03
C SER A 188 7.69 -6.16 1.92
N PRO A 189 7.00 -5.72 0.84
CA PRO A 189 5.62 -6.13 0.58
C PRO A 189 5.44 -7.65 0.53
N VAL A 190 6.38 -8.39 -0.05
CA VAL A 190 6.28 -9.85 -0.13
C VAL A 190 6.48 -10.52 1.22
N ASP A 191 7.45 -10.06 2.01
CA ASP A 191 7.70 -10.64 3.35
C ASP A 191 6.48 -10.43 4.27
N MET A 192 5.83 -9.27 4.16
CA MET A 192 4.57 -9.02 4.87
C MET A 192 3.43 -9.85 4.29
N PHE A 193 3.31 -9.92 2.96
CA PHE A 193 2.28 -10.68 2.28
C PHE A 193 2.33 -12.16 2.68
N GLU A 194 3.51 -12.75 2.78
CA GLU A 194 3.73 -14.17 3.12
C GLU A 194 3.65 -14.45 4.63
N SER A 195 3.42 -13.43 5.46
CA SER A 195 3.27 -13.59 6.90
C SER A 195 2.23 -14.66 7.25
N ALA A 196 2.63 -15.62 8.09
CA ALA A 196 1.75 -16.69 8.57
C ALA A 196 0.58 -16.16 9.43
N GLU A 197 0.67 -14.93 9.92
CA GLU A 197 -0.38 -14.24 10.67
C GLU A 197 -1.53 -13.75 9.77
N LEU A 198 -1.34 -13.75 8.45
CA LEU A 198 -2.31 -13.21 7.49
C LEU A 198 -3.03 -14.30 6.70
N GLU A 199 -4.28 -14.03 6.33
CA GLU A 199 -5.08 -14.82 5.40
C GLU A 199 -5.59 -13.96 4.24
N THR A 200 -5.71 -14.55 3.06
CA THR A 200 -6.24 -13.85 1.88
C THR A 200 -7.76 -13.77 1.96
N ILE A 201 -8.31 -12.56 1.83
CA ILE A 201 -9.76 -12.31 1.78
C ILE A 201 -10.23 -12.16 0.33
N LEU A 202 -9.47 -11.45 -0.49
CA LEU A 202 -9.83 -11.12 -1.87
C LEU A 202 -8.58 -10.94 -2.72
N SER A 203 -8.64 -11.35 -3.98
CA SER A 203 -7.69 -11.01 -5.03
C SER A 203 -8.48 -10.48 -6.22
N ALA A 204 -8.16 -9.29 -6.71
CA ALA A 204 -8.93 -8.61 -7.75
C ALA A 204 -8.09 -7.59 -8.53
N ASN A 205 -8.64 -7.11 -9.65
CA ASN A 205 -7.94 -6.28 -10.62
C ASN A 205 -8.12 -4.78 -10.40
#